data_AF-W4VJK8-F1
#
_entry.id   AF-W4VJK8-F1
#
_cell.length_a   1.000
_cell.length_b   1.000
_cell.length_c   1.000
_cell.angle_alpha   90.00
_cell.angle_beta   90.00
_cell.angle_gamma   90.00
#
_symmetry.space_group_name_H-M   'P 1'
#
loop_
_entity.id
_entity.type
_entity.pdbx_description
1 polymer ?
#
loop_
_entity_poly.entity_id
_entity_poly.type
_entity_poly.pdbx_seq_one_letter_code
_entity_poly.pdbx_strand_id
1 'polypeptide(L)'
;MTVATPTLSNAGKSYGQLSSCFIDTVDDSLDGIYLNNWDIARLSKDGGGIGIYYGKVRALGSDIKKFKGNSSGVVPWIRLLNDTAVSVDQLGQRQGAVAIYLDVFHKDIMNGF
;
A
#
# COMPACT_ATOMS: atom_id res chain seq x y z
N MET A 1 24.47 0.54 -21.48
CA MET A 1 23.56 -0.07 -20.48
C MET A 1 23.21 1.00 -19.46
N THR A 2 21.93 1.15 -19.11
CA THR A 2 21.44 2.10 -18.10
C THR A 2 20.79 1.32 -16.98
N VAL A 3 20.79 1.85 -15.75
CA VAL A 3 20.29 1.20 -14.53
C VAL A 3 19.15 2.02 -13.91
N ALA A 4 18.30 1.37 -13.12
CA ALA A 4 17.19 2.03 -12.44
C ALA A 4 17.67 3.01 -11.35
N THR A 5 16.86 4.03 -11.06
CA THR A 5 17.17 5.08 -10.07
C THR A 5 17.58 4.53 -8.70
N PRO A 6 16.90 3.54 -8.08
CA PRO A 6 17.31 3.05 -6.78
C PRO A 6 18.70 2.39 -6.80
N THR A 7 18.99 1.61 -7.85
CA THR A 7 20.33 1.04 -8.05
C THR A 7 21.39 2.13 -8.22
N LEU A 8 21.14 3.12 -9.08
CA LEU A 8 22.08 4.23 -9.32
C LEU A 8 22.34 5.07 -8.07
N SER A 9 21.28 5.34 -7.30
CA SER A 9 21.35 6.20 -6.12
C SER A 9 21.91 5.50 -4.89
N ASN A 10 21.77 4.17 -4.77
CA ASN A 10 22.06 3.45 -3.52
C ASN A 10 23.19 2.41 -3.63
N ALA A 11 23.63 2.02 -4.83
CA ALA A 11 24.76 1.08 -4.95
C ALA A 11 26.02 1.63 -4.27
N GLY A 12 26.59 0.86 -3.34
CA GLY A 12 27.78 1.24 -2.58
C GLY A 12 27.51 2.06 -1.30
N LYS A 13 26.26 2.43 -1.01
CA LYS A 13 25.88 3.03 0.29
C LYS A 13 25.61 1.94 1.33
N SER A 14 25.76 2.28 2.62
CA SER A 14 25.41 1.38 3.73
C SER A 14 23.90 1.34 4.04
N TYR A 15 23.09 2.06 3.25
CA TYR A 15 21.65 2.20 3.43
C TYR A 15 20.96 2.39 2.07
N GLY A 16 19.64 2.20 2.05
CA GLY A 16 18.82 2.27 0.84
C GLY A 16 18.67 0.92 0.12
N GLN A 17 17.75 0.89 -0.83
CA GLN A 17 17.38 -0.29 -1.61
C GLN A 17 17.79 -0.11 -3.09
N LEU A 18 18.15 -1.21 -3.77
CA LEU A 18 18.50 -1.28 -5.19
C LEU A 18 17.31 -1.62 -6.12
N SER A 19 16.32 -2.35 -5.63
CA SER A 19 15.09 -2.75 -6.32
C SER A 19 14.07 -1.62 -6.38
N SER A 20 13.38 -1.53 -7.51
CA SER A 20 12.41 -0.45 -7.75
C SER A 20 10.97 -0.79 -7.40
N CYS A 21 10.55 -2.06 -7.57
CA CYS A 21 9.14 -2.43 -7.59
C CYS A 21 8.85 -3.53 -6.57
N PHE A 22 7.81 -3.32 -5.77
CA PHE A 22 7.31 -4.27 -4.79
C PHE A 22 5.82 -4.47 -4.97
N ILE A 23 5.36 -5.69 -4.75
CA ILE A 23 3.94 -6.04 -4.78
C ILE A 23 3.63 -6.72 -3.45
N ASP A 24 2.56 -6.25 -2.80
CA ASP A 24 2.06 -6.87 -1.57
C ASP A 24 0.55 -7.11 -1.64
N THR A 25 0.05 -8.04 -0.82
CA THR A 25 -1.37 -8.38 -0.72
C THR A 25 -1.86 -8.16 0.70
N VAL A 26 -3.02 -7.53 0.85
CA VAL A 26 -3.61 -7.23 2.16
C VAL A 26 -4.56 -8.34 2.56
N ASP A 27 -4.39 -8.93 3.74
CA ASP A 27 -5.37 -9.87 4.30
C ASP A 27 -6.54 -9.12 4.97
N ASP A 28 -7.73 -9.72 4.95
CA ASP A 28 -8.98 -9.14 5.48
C ASP A 28 -9.08 -9.21 7.00
N SER A 29 -8.14 -8.57 7.68
CA SER A 29 -8.09 -8.44 9.13
C SER A 29 -7.43 -7.12 9.53
N LEU A 30 -7.74 -6.65 10.75
CA LEU A 30 -7.13 -5.44 11.29
C LEU A 30 -5.60 -5.56 11.33
N ASP A 31 -5.10 -6.69 11.85
CA ASP A 31 -3.67 -6.94 11.98
C ASP A 31 -3.00 -7.02 10.60
N GLY A 32 -3.63 -7.69 9.62
CA GLY A 32 -3.13 -7.76 8.25
C GLY A 32 -3.02 -6.39 7.58
N ILE A 33 -4.03 -5.53 7.75
CA ILE A 33 -4.03 -4.17 7.19
C ILE A 33 -2.93 -3.31 7.83
N TYR A 34 -2.76 -3.35 9.15
CA TYR A 34 -1.74 -2.55 9.83
C TYR A 34 -0.31 -3.06 9.61
N LEU A 35 -0.11 -4.38 9.54
CA LEU A 35 1.18 -4.97 9.17
C LEU A 35 1.58 -4.56 7.75
N ASN A 36 0.65 -4.64 6.80
CA ASN A 36 0.87 -4.18 5.44
C ASN A 36 1.26 -2.68 5.40
N ASN A 37 0.54 -1.81 6.12
CA ASN A 37 0.89 -0.39 6.17
C ASN A 37 2.31 -0.16 6.74
N TRP A 38 2.71 -0.96 7.74
CA TRP A 38 4.07 -0.91 8.29
C TRP A 38 5.14 -1.34 7.27
N ASP A 39 4.90 -2.43 6.54
CA ASP A 39 5.80 -2.90 5.49
C ASP A 39 5.97 -1.86 4.38
N ILE A 40 4.88 -1.22 3.98
CA ILE A 40 4.86 -0.16 2.96
C ILE A 40 5.64 1.06 3.44
N ALA A 41 5.47 1.47 4.69
CA ALA A 41 6.25 2.56 5.26
C ALA A 41 7.75 2.25 5.22
N ARG A 42 8.17 1.02 5.54
CA ARG A 42 9.60 0.64 5.47
C ARG A 42 10.12 0.61 4.04
N LEU A 43 9.38 0.01 3.11
CA LEU A 43 9.76 -0.05 1.70
C LEU A 43 9.82 1.34 1.05
N SER A 44 8.83 2.19 1.33
CA SER A 44 8.80 3.57 0.85
C SER A 44 10.01 4.33 1.36
N LYS A 45 10.31 4.25 2.66
CA LYS A 45 11.48 4.91 3.29
C LYS A 45 12.79 4.62 2.55
N ASP A 46 12.97 3.41 2.03
CA ASP A 46 14.19 2.98 1.35
C ASP A 46 14.18 3.22 -0.18
N GLY A 47 13.12 3.82 -0.72
CA GLY A 47 13.04 4.24 -2.12
C GLY A 47 12.22 3.33 -3.04
N GLY A 48 11.51 2.35 -2.50
CA GLY A 48 10.71 1.41 -3.28
C GLY A 48 9.39 2.01 -3.78
N GLY A 49 8.99 1.69 -5.00
CA GLY A 49 7.63 1.88 -5.50
C GLY A 49 6.77 0.65 -5.19
N ILE A 50 5.55 0.86 -4.71
CA ILE A 50 4.71 -0.22 -4.17
C ILE A 50 3.39 -0.33 -4.94
N GLY A 51 3.04 -1.55 -5.37
CA GLY A 51 1.69 -1.93 -5.78
C GLY A 51 1.04 -2.81 -4.73
N ILE A 52 -0.23 -2.55 -4.39
CA ILE A 52 -0.91 -3.29 -3.32
C ILE A 52 -2.25 -3.78 -3.81
N TYR A 53 -2.48 -5.07 -3.59
CA TYR A 53 -3.74 -5.71 -3.89
C TYR A 53 -4.67 -5.68 -2.68
N TYR A 54 -5.78 -4.95 -2.81
CA TYR A 54 -6.83 -4.81 -1.79
C TYR A 54 -8.03 -5.75 -2.01
N GLY A 55 -8.04 -6.58 -3.06
CA GLY A 55 -9.21 -7.38 -3.44
C GLY A 55 -9.66 -8.43 -2.41
N LYS A 56 -8.83 -8.76 -1.42
CA LYS A 56 -9.24 -9.64 -0.31
C LYS A 56 -10.04 -8.89 0.77
N VAL A 57 -9.82 -7.58 0.95
CA VAL A 57 -10.43 -6.78 2.02
C VAL A 57 -11.93 -6.68 1.78
N ARG A 58 -12.73 -6.92 2.82
CA ARG A 58 -14.19 -6.93 2.69
C ARG A 58 -14.74 -5.56 2.29
N ALA A 59 -15.76 -5.58 1.44
CA ALA A 59 -16.42 -4.39 0.94
C ALA A 59 -17.26 -3.64 2.00
N LEU A 60 -17.69 -2.42 1.66
CA LEU A 60 -18.64 -1.60 2.39
C LEU A 60 -19.94 -2.39 2.66
N GLY A 61 -20.45 -2.30 3.87
CA GLY A 61 -21.67 -3.02 4.27
C GLY A 61 -21.47 -4.53 4.45
N SER A 62 -20.24 -5.03 4.46
CA SER A 62 -19.96 -6.41 4.88
C SER A 62 -20.08 -6.57 6.39
N ASP A 63 -20.40 -7.78 6.84
CA ASP A 63 -20.54 -8.10 8.25
C ASP A 63 -19.17 -8.15 8.94
N ILE A 64 -19.13 -7.71 10.21
CA ILE A 64 -17.96 -7.83 11.07
C ILE A 64 -18.37 -8.63 12.31
N LYS A 65 -17.86 -9.87 12.41
CA LYS A 65 -18.22 -10.80 13.48
C LYS A 65 -19.74 -11.01 13.55
N LYS A 66 -20.42 -10.41 14.54
CA LYS A 66 -21.87 -10.49 14.74
C LYS A 66 -22.62 -9.21 14.34
N PHE A 67 -21.90 -8.18 13.91
CA PHE A 67 -22.46 -6.88 13.53
C PHE A 67 -22.67 -6.85 12.02
N LYS A 68 -23.94 -6.84 11.61
CA LYS A 68 -24.31 -6.88 10.19
C LYS A 68 -24.14 -5.50 9.55
N GLY A 69 -23.61 -5.46 8.33
CA GLY A 69 -23.57 -4.21 7.56
C GLY A 69 -22.58 -3.14 8.03
N ASN A 70 -21.64 -3.49 8.92
CA ASN A 70 -20.83 -2.49 9.64
C ASN A 70 -19.46 -2.19 9.00
N SER A 71 -19.00 -2.95 8.00
CA SER A 71 -17.72 -2.64 7.33
C SER A 71 -17.78 -1.30 6.60
N SER A 72 -16.72 -0.52 6.74
CA SER A 72 -16.53 0.77 6.04
C SER A 72 -15.92 0.62 4.63
N GLY A 73 -15.64 -0.60 4.18
CA GLY A 73 -15.05 -0.89 2.87
C GLY A 73 -13.57 -0.52 2.75
N VAL A 74 -13.04 -0.52 1.53
CA VAL A 74 -11.61 -0.33 1.24
C VAL A 74 -11.14 1.12 1.33
N VAL A 75 -12.02 2.09 1.10
CA VAL A 75 -11.65 3.53 0.97
C VAL A 75 -10.96 4.10 2.22
N PRO A 76 -11.46 3.89 3.45
CA PRO A 76 -10.81 4.44 4.64
C PRO A 76 -9.40 3.88 4.84
N TRP A 77 -9.19 2.60 4.52
CA TRP A 77 -7.87 1.96 4.59
C TRP A 77 -6.91 2.51 3.54
N ILE A 78 -7.40 2.73 2.31
CA ILE A 78 -6.62 3.37 1.24
C ILE A 78 -6.22 4.81 1.62
N ARG A 79 -7.11 5.56 2.28
CA ARG A 79 -6.79 6.92 2.78
C ARG A 79 -5.68 6.89 3.84
N LEU A 80 -5.75 5.97 4.81
CA LEU A 80 -4.69 5.77 5.81
C LEU A 80 -3.34 5.47 5.15
N LEU A 81 -3.37 4.65 4.10
CA LEU A 81 -2.19 4.31 3.34
C LEU A 81 -1.63 5.51 2.56
N ASN A 82 -2.50 6.32 1.96
CA ASN A 82 -2.12 7.56 1.29
C ASN A 82 -1.39 8.50 2.26
N ASP A 83 -1.95 8.70 3.46
CA ASP A 83 -1.33 9.58 4.47
C ASP A 83 0.04 9.06 4.90
N THR A 84 0.21 7.73 4.96
CA THR A 84 1.49 7.09 5.22
C THR A 84 2.48 7.33 4.09
N ALA A 85 2.06 7.16 2.82
CA ALA A 85 2.90 7.39 1.65
C ALA A 85 3.37 8.86 1.53
N VAL A 86 2.50 9.81 1.88
CA VAL A 86 2.84 11.25 1.93
C VAL A 86 3.82 11.55 3.06
N SER A 87 3.65 10.91 4.22
CA SER A 87 4.50 11.12 5.40
C SER A 87 5.90 10.51 5.25
N VAL A 88 6.03 9.44 4.46
CA VAL A 88 7.31 8.75 4.23
C VAL A 88 7.88 9.14 2.87
N ASP A 89 8.50 10.31 2.82
CA ASP A 89 8.95 11.03 1.61
C ASP A 89 10.37 10.70 1.12
N GLN A 90 10.89 9.53 1.49
CA GLN A 90 12.20 9.03 1.03
C GLN A 90 13.36 10.02 1.31
N LEU A 91 13.34 10.69 2.46
CA LEU A 91 14.32 11.72 2.84
C LEU A 91 14.32 12.91 1.86
N GLY A 92 13.15 13.26 1.33
CA GLY A 92 12.97 14.33 0.34
C GLY A 92 13.53 14.03 -1.05
N GLN A 93 14.01 12.80 -1.32
CA GLN A 93 14.51 12.42 -2.64
C GLN A 93 13.39 12.27 -3.67
N ARG A 94 12.25 11.71 -3.23
CA ARG A 94 11.08 11.47 -4.07
C ARG A 94 9.84 11.29 -3.19
N GLN A 95 8.70 11.79 -3.64
CA GLN A 95 7.42 11.51 -2.97
C GLN A 95 7.10 10.02 -3.01
N GLY A 96 6.66 9.47 -1.87
CA GLY A 96 6.13 8.12 -1.80
C GLY A 96 4.96 7.95 -2.76
N ALA A 97 4.98 6.87 -3.54
CA ALA A 97 3.95 6.58 -4.53
C ALA A 97 3.50 5.13 -4.37
N VAL A 98 2.18 4.95 -4.34
CA VAL A 98 1.55 3.65 -4.17
C VAL A 98 0.45 3.47 -5.21
N ALA A 99 0.43 2.32 -5.86
CA ALA A 99 -0.65 1.91 -6.74
C ALA A 99 -1.57 0.91 -6.01
N ILE A 100 -2.88 1.17 -6.01
CA ILE A 100 -3.88 0.26 -5.45
C ILE A 100 -4.50 -0.56 -6.57
N TYR A 101 -4.55 -1.87 -6.38
CA TYR A 101 -5.18 -2.82 -7.28
C TYR A 101 -6.42 -3.41 -6.61
N LEU A 102 -7.52 -3.41 -7.35
CA LEU A 102 -8.81 -3.94 -6.93
C LEU A 102 -9.48 -4.61 -8.13
N ASP A 103 -10.18 -5.72 -7.89
CA ASP A 103 -10.91 -6.41 -8.95
C ASP A 103 -12.09 -5.57 -9.45
N VAL A 104 -12.37 -5.66 -10.75
CA VAL A 104 -13.53 -5.01 -11.40
C VAL A 104 -14.88 -5.50 -10.87
N PHE A 105 -14.91 -6.65 -10.20
CA PHE A 105 -16.11 -7.22 -9.59
C PHE A 105 -16.15 -7.02 -8.07
N HIS A 106 -15.18 -6.33 -7.48
CA HIS A 106 -15.20 -6.00 -6.07
C HIS A 106 -16.35 -5.04 -5.77
N LYS A 107 -17.17 -5.29 -4.75
CA LYS A 107 -18.40 -4.50 -4.50
C LYS A 107 -18.15 -2.99 -4.30
N ASP A 108 -16.98 -2.62 -3.79
CA ASP A 108 -16.60 -1.21 -3.62
C ASP A 108 -16.26 -0.50 -4.94
N ILE A 109 -16.09 -1.20 -6.06
CA ILE A 109 -15.85 -0.54 -7.36
C ILE A 109 -17.08 0.27 -7.82
N MET A 110 -18.28 -0.18 -7.47
CA MET A 110 -19.56 0.43 -7.88
C MET A 110 -20.08 1.45 -6.87
N ASN A 111 -19.68 1.31 -5.60
CA ASN A 111 -20.27 2.03 -4.47
C ASN A 111 -19.24 2.83 -3.63
N GLY A 112 -17.94 2.71 -3.95
CA GLY A 112 -16.82 3.17 -3.13
C GLY A 112 -15.90 4.19 -3.82
N PHE A 113 -16.34 4.81 -4.91
CA PHE A 113 -15.72 6.02 -5.48
C PHE A 113 -16.74 7.15 -5.56
#